data_AF-A0A8S0WKA5-F1
#
_entry.id   AF-A0A8S0WKA5-F1
#
_cell.length_a   1.000
_cell.length_b   1.000
_cell.length_c   1.000
_cell.angle_alpha   90.00
_cell.angle_beta   90.00
_cell.angle_gamma   90.00
#
_symmetry.space_group_name_H-M   'P 1'
#
loop_
_entity.id
_entity.type
_entity.pdbx_description
1 polymer ?
#
loop_
_entity_poly.entity_id
_entity_poly.type
_entity_poly.pdbx_seq_one_letter_code
_entity_poly.pdbx_strand_id
1 'polypeptide(L)'
;MAALSSTNFASNESTSNTRRPSRVMTLTSRKLMELPLDVSRLFKQHSSQFGIWAMSGWALGIDKVFRSFFHYQGDSQATLSDTERNDRTLEAWTETLERISRAWKFAAVASAFLFPSSIGLMAIECVLRTRVALVCAIAALLFSVASLTSSFLLATMRPTLQSAQISNLWVEASTNYVQTLSVIEFWTALAFPVWSVAWCIILITTTPTGDLVLIHGFVLHKSERNTKPHTQFAYTFDMIKSPPYTNYDENNSLQPAKEMPFSKILPPGEINNVPQTVFASA
;
A
#
# COMPACT_ATOMS: atom_id res chain seq x y z
N MET A 1 -64.50 45.73 59.54
CA MET A 1 -63.98 44.55 60.26
C MET A 1 -62.49 44.45 59.98
N ALA A 2 -61.69 44.42 61.06
CA ALA A 2 -60.30 43.94 61.26
C ALA A 2 -59.36 43.77 60.03
N ALA A 3 -58.18 44.40 59.93
CA ALA A 3 -56.94 44.36 60.74
C ALA A 3 -55.84 43.45 60.14
N LEU A 4 -54.64 44.05 59.99
CA LEU A 4 -53.27 43.54 60.16
C LEU A 4 -52.99 42.02 60.05
N SER A 5 -51.93 41.64 59.31
CA SER A 5 -50.68 41.14 59.92
C SER A 5 -49.65 40.67 58.88
N SER A 6 -48.40 41.05 59.15
CA SER A 6 -47.12 40.60 58.61
C SER A 6 -46.80 39.12 58.85
N THR A 7 -45.93 38.53 58.02
CA THR A 7 -44.78 37.73 58.48
C THR A 7 -43.65 37.72 57.44
N ASN A 8 -42.45 38.01 57.95
CA ASN A 8 -41.15 37.84 57.29
C ASN A 8 -40.78 36.36 57.17
N PHE A 9 -40.06 35.98 56.11
CA PHE A 9 -39.05 34.93 56.21
C PHE A 9 -37.91 35.23 55.22
N ALA A 10 -36.76 35.58 55.78
CA ALA A 10 -35.49 35.67 55.09
C ALA A 10 -34.83 34.29 55.13
N SER A 11 -34.35 33.80 53.99
CA SER A 11 -33.39 32.70 53.91
C SER A 11 -32.23 33.12 53.03
N ASN A 12 -31.13 33.47 53.70
CA ASN A 12 -29.81 33.62 53.11
C ASN A 12 -29.36 32.28 52.52
N GLU A 13 -29.03 32.26 51.23
CA GLU A 13 -28.25 31.16 50.66
C GLU A 13 -26.97 31.74 50.04
N SER A 14 -25.89 31.67 50.81
CA SER A 14 -24.55 32.01 50.39
C SER A 14 -23.99 30.86 49.56
N THR A 15 -23.99 30.98 48.23
CA THR A 15 -23.23 30.07 47.36
C THR A 15 -21.76 30.44 47.43
N SER A 16 -21.00 29.63 48.18
CA SER A 16 -19.56 29.74 48.34
C SER A 16 -18.85 29.39 47.04
N ASN A 17 -18.14 30.39 46.52
CA ASN A 17 -17.34 30.31 45.31
C ASN A 17 -16.00 29.61 45.64
N THR A 18 -15.97 28.29 45.57
CA THR A 18 -14.72 27.51 45.71
C THR A 18 -14.06 27.35 44.33
N ARG A 19 -13.24 28.35 43.96
CA ARG A 19 -12.26 28.23 42.88
C ARG A 19 -11.35 27.03 43.15
N ARG A 20 -11.52 25.95 42.37
CA ARG A 20 -10.48 24.91 42.24
C ARG A 20 -9.27 25.53 41.55
N PRO A 21 -8.04 25.36 42.08
CA PRO A 21 -6.85 25.79 41.38
C PRO A 21 -6.69 24.95 40.10
N SER A 22 -6.71 25.63 38.96
CA SER A 22 -6.27 25.09 37.67
C SER A 22 -4.82 24.68 37.80
N ARG A 23 -4.60 23.38 38.03
CA ARG A 23 -3.29 22.74 38.05
C ARG A 23 -2.77 22.75 36.63
N VAL A 24 -1.99 23.78 36.29
CA VAL A 24 -1.17 23.82 35.07
C VAL A 24 -0.17 22.67 35.19
N MET A 25 -0.47 21.57 34.52
CA MET A 25 0.51 20.52 34.26
C MET A 25 1.45 21.03 33.17
N THR A 26 2.53 21.67 33.58
CA THR A 26 3.73 21.83 32.76
C THR A 26 4.32 20.43 32.56
N LEU A 27 3.84 19.71 31.55
CA LEU A 27 4.48 18.51 31.04
C LEU A 27 5.80 18.95 30.39
N THR A 28 6.87 18.86 31.17
CA THR A 28 8.24 18.99 30.67
C THR A 28 8.47 17.90 29.62
N SER A 29 8.44 18.33 28.35
CA SER A 29 8.58 17.53 27.12
C SER A 29 9.91 16.79 26.94
N ARG A 30 10.68 16.55 28.02
CA ARG A 30 12.04 15.99 27.96
C ARG A 30 12.17 14.51 28.34
N LYS A 31 11.09 13.84 28.75
CA LYS A 31 11.18 12.48 29.32
C LYS A 31 10.42 11.38 28.56
N LEU A 32 9.88 11.68 27.38
CA LEU A 32 9.16 10.72 26.52
C LEU A 32 9.99 10.19 25.33
N MET A 33 11.30 10.47 25.29
CA MET A 33 12.22 10.08 24.21
C MET A 33 13.31 9.07 24.63
N GLU A 34 13.13 8.35 25.74
CA GLU A 34 14.06 7.30 26.15
C GLU A 34 13.33 5.98 26.42
N LEU A 35 12.70 5.43 25.38
CA LEU A 35 12.43 4.00 25.31
C LEU A 35 13.51 3.38 24.42
N PRO A 36 14.48 2.63 24.96
CA PRO A 36 15.44 1.88 24.17
C PRO A 36 14.77 0.60 23.69
N LEU A 37 13.70 0.74 22.90
CA LEU A 37 13.21 -0.36 22.11
C LEU A 37 14.14 -0.44 20.91
N ASP A 38 15.13 -1.32 21.01
CA ASP A 38 16.03 -1.72 19.92
C ASP A 38 15.25 -2.54 18.87
N VAL A 39 14.16 -1.95 18.36
CA VAL A 39 13.35 -2.46 17.26
C VAL A 39 14.21 -2.61 16.02
N SER A 40 15.25 -1.77 15.88
CA SER A 40 16.18 -1.82 14.76
C SER A 40 16.93 -3.16 14.67
N ARG A 41 17.38 -3.75 15.79
CA ARG A 41 18.04 -5.07 15.80
C ARG A 41 17.05 -6.20 15.60
N LEU A 42 15.87 -6.13 16.20
CA LEU A 42 14.80 -7.12 15.99
C LEU A 42 14.33 -7.15 14.52
N PHE A 43 14.18 -5.99 13.89
CA PHE A 43 13.81 -5.90 12.47
C PHE A 43 14.93 -6.41 11.56
N LYS A 44 16.20 -6.12 11.89
CA LYS A 44 17.36 -6.58 11.11
C LYS A 44 17.53 -8.10 11.19
N GLN A 45 17.30 -8.70 12.35
CA GLN A 45 17.44 -10.15 12.59
C GLN A 45 16.31 -10.97 11.97
N HIS A 46 15.08 -10.42 11.90
CA HIS A 46 13.95 -11.13 11.31
C HIS A 46 13.71 -10.84 9.83
N SER A 47 14.24 -9.73 9.27
CA SER A 47 14.00 -9.38 7.86
C SER A 47 14.49 -10.41 6.83
N SER A 48 15.62 -11.07 7.07
CA SER A 48 16.18 -12.07 6.14
C SER A 48 15.41 -13.39 6.18
N GLN A 49 15.01 -13.83 7.37
CA GLN A 49 14.18 -15.03 7.56
C GLN A 49 12.74 -14.78 7.08
N PHE A 50 12.20 -13.58 7.30
CA PHE A 50 10.87 -13.21 6.82
C PHE A 50 10.79 -13.27 5.29
N GLY A 51 11.80 -12.80 4.57
CA GLY A 51 11.86 -12.93 3.12
C GLY A 51 11.74 -14.38 2.64
N ILE A 52 12.51 -15.30 3.22
CA ILE A 52 12.50 -16.72 2.81
C ILE A 52 11.18 -17.41 3.19
N TRP A 53 10.68 -17.20 4.40
CA TRP A 53 9.40 -17.80 4.82
C TRP A 53 8.20 -17.21 4.06
N ALA A 54 8.24 -15.91 3.78
CA ALA A 54 7.25 -15.23 2.96
C ALA A 54 7.39 -15.53 1.46
N MET A 55 8.51 -16.11 0.98
CA MET A 55 8.59 -16.66 -0.38
C MET A 55 8.13 -18.13 -0.42
N SER A 56 8.48 -18.93 0.59
CA SER A 56 8.18 -20.37 0.63
C SER A 56 6.73 -20.70 1.00
N GLY A 57 6.20 -20.12 2.09
CA GLY A 57 4.78 -20.29 2.45
C GLY A 57 3.85 -19.71 1.38
N TRP A 58 4.40 -18.82 0.57
CA TRP A 58 3.73 -18.08 -0.46
C TRP A 58 3.75 -18.79 -1.82
N ALA A 59 4.85 -19.46 -2.18
CA ALA A 59 4.90 -20.42 -3.29
C ALA A 59 3.84 -21.53 -3.13
N LEU A 60 3.64 -22.01 -1.90
CA LEU A 60 2.61 -23.02 -1.58
C LEU A 60 1.17 -22.47 -1.64
N GLY A 61 0.96 -21.20 -1.27
CA GLY A 61 -0.34 -20.55 -1.37
C GLY A 61 -0.74 -20.25 -2.82
N ILE A 62 0.21 -19.80 -3.64
CA ILE A 62 0.02 -19.59 -5.08
C ILE A 62 -0.39 -20.85 -5.77
N ASP A 63 0.35 -21.94 -5.50
CA ASP A 63 0.15 -23.21 -6.17
C ASP A 63 -1.33 -23.61 -6.09
N LYS A 64 -1.96 -23.41 -4.92
CA LYS A 64 -3.40 -23.65 -4.73
C LYS A 64 -4.30 -22.71 -5.53
N VAL A 65 -4.00 -21.40 -5.56
CA VAL A 65 -4.83 -20.42 -6.27
C VAL A 65 -4.74 -20.62 -7.78
N PHE A 66 -3.53 -20.70 -8.34
CA PHE A 66 -3.33 -20.93 -9.76
C PHE A 66 -3.87 -22.29 -10.20
N ARG A 67 -3.66 -23.34 -9.40
CA ARG A 67 -4.33 -24.62 -9.65
C ARG A 67 -5.84 -24.46 -9.65
N SER A 68 -6.45 -23.79 -8.67
CA SER A 68 -7.90 -23.59 -8.66
C SER A 68 -8.44 -22.88 -9.90
N PHE A 69 -7.68 -21.95 -10.49
CA PHE A 69 -8.10 -21.21 -11.69
C PHE A 69 -7.86 -21.97 -13.00
N PHE A 70 -6.84 -22.82 -13.04
CA PHE A 70 -6.36 -23.50 -14.25
C PHE A 70 -6.38 -25.02 -14.14
N HIS A 71 -7.11 -25.56 -13.15
CA HIS A 71 -7.23 -26.99 -12.96
C HIS A 71 -7.97 -27.59 -14.15
N TYR A 72 -7.39 -28.64 -14.72
CA TYR A 72 -8.11 -29.46 -15.66
C TYR A 72 -9.19 -30.24 -14.91
N GLN A 73 -10.46 -29.84 -15.09
CA GLN A 73 -11.60 -30.65 -14.66
C GLN A 73 -11.77 -31.81 -15.64
N GLY A 74 -10.96 -32.85 -15.46
CA GLY A 74 -11.19 -34.12 -16.11
C GLY A 74 -12.40 -34.79 -15.48
N ASP A 75 -13.58 -34.63 -16.08
CA ASP A 75 -14.69 -35.55 -15.81
C ASP A 75 -14.22 -37.00 -16.04
N SER A 76 -14.82 -37.98 -15.38
CA SER A 76 -14.40 -39.39 -15.48
C SER A 76 -14.46 -39.92 -16.93
N GLN A 77 -13.38 -39.71 -17.69
CA GLN A 77 -13.24 -40.06 -19.12
C GLN A 77 -12.76 -41.51 -19.32
N ALA A 78 -13.23 -42.43 -18.47
CA ALA A 78 -12.83 -43.84 -18.56
C ALA A 78 -13.32 -44.53 -19.85
N THR A 79 -14.25 -43.90 -20.60
CA THR A 79 -14.91 -44.49 -21.78
C THR A 79 -14.57 -43.84 -23.12
N LEU A 80 -13.79 -42.76 -23.17
CA LEU A 80 -13.45 -42.07 -24.42
C LEU A 80 -12.23 -42.71 -25.11
N SER A 81 -12.23 -42.68 -26.44
CA SER A 81 -11.07 -43.08 -27.23
C SER A 81 -9.89 -42.09 -27.01
N ASP A 82 -8.65 -42.56 -27.21
CA ASP A 82 -7.47 -41.72 -26.99
C ASP A 82 -7.43 -40.48 -27.90
N THR A 83 -7.99 -40.58 -29.12
CA THR A 83 -8.13 -39.45 -30.03
C THR A 83 -9.09 -38.39 -29.48
N GLU A 84 -10.28 -38.80 -29.04
CA GLU A 84 -11.27 -37.87 -28.45
C GLU A 84 -10.76 -37.24 -27.15
N ARG A 85 -9.98 -37.98 -26.35
CA ARG A 85 -9.33 -37.45 -25.14
C ARG A 85 -8.32 -36.35 -25.49
N ASN A 86 -7.49 -36.56 -26.51
CA ASN A 86 -6.50 -35.58 -26.94
C ASN A 86 -7.14 -34.30 -27.50
N ASP A 87 -8.19 -34.45 -28.30
CA ASP A 87 -8.89 -33.30 -28.90
C ASP A 87 -9.54 -32.41 -27.82
N ARG A 88 -10.22 -33.02 -26.84
CA ARG A 88 -10.80 -32.28 -25.69
C ARG A 88 -9.74 -31.62 -24.83
N THR A 89 -8.61 -32.28 -24.64
CA THR A 89 -7.48 -31.74 -23.89
C THR A 89 -6.91 -30.50 -24.58
N LEU A 90 -6.79 -30.55 -25.92
CA LEU A 90 -6.31 -29.42 -26.70
C LEU A 90 -7.31 -28.25 -26.65
N GLU A 91 -8.61 -28.52 -26.75
CA GLU A 91 -9.66 -27.50 -26.62
C GLU A 91 -9.61 -26.82 -25.23
N ALA A 92 -9.57 -27.61 -24.15
CA ALA A 92 -9.46 -27.09 -22.78
C ALA A 92 -8.17 -26.28 -22.57
N TRP A 93 -7.05 -26.71 -23.18
CA TRP A 93 -5.80 -25.97 -23.16
C TRP A 93 -5.91 -24.64 -23.89
N THR A 94 -6.55 -24.60 -25.07
CA THR A 94 -6.73 -23.33 -25.81
C THR A 94 -7.54 -22.31 -25.02
N GLU A 95 -8.62 -22.73 -24.36
CA GLU A 95 -9.41 -21.84 -23.50
C GLU A 95 -8.58 -21.33 -22.30
N THR A 96 -7.83 -22.24 -21.66
CA THR A 96 -6.94 -21.90 -20.55
C THR A 96 -5.87 -20.90 -20.98
N LEU A 97 -5.26 -21.12 -22.15
CA LEU A 97 -4.24 -20.24 -22.72
C LEU A 97 -4.80 -18.84 -23.03
N GLU A 98 -6.06 -18.73 -23.46
CA GLU A 98 -6.71 -17.43 -23.62
C GLU A 98 -6.89 -16.69 -22.29
N ARG A 99 -7.31 -17.39 -21.24
CA ARG A 99 -7.45 -16.81 -19.88
C ARG A 99 -6.10 -16.32 -19.36
N ILE A 100 -5.05 -17.14 -19.49
CA ILE A 100 -3.67 -16.78 -19.15
C ILE A 100 -3.24 -15.55 -19.95
N SER A 101 -3.45 -15.55 -21.27
CA SER A 101 -3.08 -14.43 -22.13
C SER A 101 -3.77 -13.12 -21.73
N ARG A 102 -5.04 -13.15 -21.33
CA ARG A 102 -5.74 -11.97 -20.82
C ARG A 102 -5.13 -11.46 -19.52
N ALA A 103 -4.91 -12.34 -18.55
CA ALA A 103 -4.29 -11.98 -17.27
C ALA A 103 -2.89 -11.36 -17.47
N TRP A 104 -2.15 -11.88 -18.43
CA TRP A 104 -0.80 -11.43 -18.74
C TRP A 104 -0.76 -10.09 -19.47
N LYS A 105 -1.67 -9.88 -20.43
CA LYS A 105 -1.83 -8.55 -21.05
C LYS A 105 -2.15 -7.50 -20.00
N PHE A 106 -3.03 -7.84 -19.05
CA PHE A 106 -3.32 -6.96 -17.93
C PHE A 106 -2.08 -6.69 -17.07
N ALA A 107 -1.33 -7.74 -16.70
CA ALA A 107 -0.10 -7.59 -15.93
C ALA A 107 0.96 -6.74 -16.67
N ALA A 108 1.13 -6.96 -17.97
CA ALA A 108 2.04 -6.18 -18.81
C ALA A 108 1.67 -4.70 -18.87
N VAL A 109 0.38 -4.40 -19.05
CA VAL A 109 -0.12 -3.01 -19.03
C VAL A 109 0.10 -2.38 -17.67
N ALA A 110 -0.23 -3.08 -16.57
CA ALA A 110 0.00 -2.58 -15.22
C ALA A 110 1.50 -2.33 -14.96
N SER A 111 2.38 -3.23 -15.36
CA SER A 111 3.84 -3.05 -15.23
C SER A 111 4.37 -1.89 -16.10
N ALA A 112 3.79 -1.67 -17.28
CA ALA A 112 4.13 -0.52 -18.13
C ALA A 112 3.76 0.83 -17.49
N PHE A 113 2.73 0.87 -16.63
CA PHE A 113 2.42 2.04 -15.81
C PHE A 113 3.31 2.14 -14.56
N LEU A 114 3.55 1.02 -13.86
CA LEU A 114 4.34 1.00 -12.63
C LEU A 114 5.82 1.36 -12.86
N PHE A 115 6.38 0.98 -14.01
CA PHE A 115 7.78 1.25 -14.35
C PHE A 115 8.13 2.77 -14.35
N PRO A 116 7.49 3.63 -15.16
CA PRO A 116 7.77 5.07 -15.14
C PRO A 116 7.38 5.71 -13.81
N SER A 117 6.32 5.26 -13.14
CA SER A 117 5.96 5.74 -11.80
C SER A 117 7.07 5.46 -10.79
N SER A 118 7.68 4.27 -10.84
CA SER A 118 8.78 3.90 -9.94
C SER A 118 10.02 4.76 -10.20
N ILE A 119 10.34 5.03 -11.46
CA ILE A 119 11.42 5.95 -11.84
C ILE A 119 11.13 7.38 -11.34
N GLY A 120 9.90 7.86 -11.53
CA GLY A 120 9.47 9.17 -11.03
C GLY A 120 9.57 9.28 -9.51
N LEU A 121 9.20 8.23 -8.77
CA LEU A 121 9.36 8.19 -7.32
C LEU A 121 10.84 8.23 -6.92
N MET A 122 11.73 7.54 -7.63
CA MET A 122 13.18 7.61 -7.36
C MET A 122 13.78 8.99 -7.62
N ALA A 123 13.20 9.77 -8.53
CA ALA A 123 13.65 11.14 -8.81
C ALA A 123 13.29 12.14 -7.69
N ILE A 124 12.37 11.78 -6.80
CA ILE A 124 12.01 12.63 -5.66
C ILE A 124 13.07 12.44 -4.56
N GLU A 125 13.87 13.48 -4.27
CA GLU A 125 14.94 13.44 -3.25
C GLU A 125 14.47 12.91 -1.88
N CYS A 126 13.20 13.16 -1.51
CA CYS A 126 12.61 12.68 -0.28
C CYS A 126 12.55 11.13 -0.20
N VAL A 127 12.29 10.46 -1.33
CA VAL A 127 12.21 8.99 -1.42
C VAL A 127 13.60 8.37 -1.23
N LEU A 128 14.63 8.97 -1.83
CA LEU A 128 16.03 8.53 -1.67
C LEU A 128 16.55 8.63 -0.24
N ARG A 129 15.93 9.51 0.57
CA ARG A 129 16.36 9.75 1.96
C ARG A 129 16.01 8.61 2.91
N THR A 130 14.96 7.85 2.60
CA THR A 130 14.53 6.71 3.43
C THR A 130 14.97 5.39 2.79
N ARG A 131 15.69 4.57 3.56
CA ARG A 131 16.18 3.26 3.06
C ARG A 131 15.03 2.34 2.64
N VAL A 132 13.89 2.43 3.33
CA VAL A 132 12.71 1.60 3.04
C VAL A 132 12.11 2.00 1.69
N ALA A 133 11.83 3.28 1.46
CA ALA A 133 11.24 3.71 0.19
C ALA A 133 12.18 3.47 -0.99
N LEU A 134 13.49 3.64 -0.79
CA LEU A 134 14.49 3.28 -1.80
C LEU A 134 14.45 1.78 -2.15
N VAL A 135 14.44 0.89 -1.15
CA VAL A 135 14.36 -0.56 -1.37
C VAL A 135 13.03 -0.92 -2.05
N CYS A 136 11.91 -0.32 -1.66
CA CYS A 136 10.62 -0.54 -2.30
C CYS A 136 10.62 -0.07 -3.76
N ALA A 137 11.18 1.10 -4.06
CA ALA A 137 11.26 1.64 -5.41
C ALA A 137 12.15 0.77 -6.32
N ILE A 138 13.31 0.31 -5.82
CA ILE A 138 14.17 -0.62 -6.55
C ILE A 138 13.46 -1.95 -6.78
N ALA A 139 12.78 -2.50 -5.76
CA ALA A 139 12.03 -3.73 -5.91
C ALA A 139 10.92 -3.57 -6.97
N ALA A 140 10.11 -2.52 -6.90
CA ALA A 140 9.06 -2.23 -7.88
C ALA A 140 9.61 -2.08 -9.31
N LEU A 141 10.77 -1.45 -9.45
CA LEU A 141 11.48 -1.33 -10.73
C LEU A 141 11.89 -2.70 -11.27
N LEU A 142 12.59 -3.50 -10.47
CA LEU A 142 13.06 -4.84 -10.87
C LEU A 142 11.88 -5.75 -11.25
N PHE A 143 10.82 -5.71 -10.45
CA PHE A 143 9.59 -6.46 -10.71
C PHE A 143 8.91 -6.01 -11.99
N SER A 144 8.79 -4.70 -12.23
CA SER A 144 8.20 -4.18 -13.46
C SER A 144 9.01 -4.58 -14.70
N VAL A 145 10.34 -4.53 -14.63
CA VAL A 145 11.22 -5.00 -15.71
C VAL A 145 11.03 -6.49 -15.96
N ALA A 146 11.05 -7.31 -14.91
CA ALA A 146 10.91 -8.75 -15.04
C ALA A 146 9.51 -9.18 -15.55
N SER A 147 8.46 -8.45 -15.19
CA SER A 147 7.11 -8.64 -15.73
C SER A 147 7.02 -8.26 -17.21
N LEU A 148 7.64 -7.14 -17.63
CA LEU A 148 7.69 -6.73 -19.03
C LEU A 148 8.49 -7.72 -19.89
N THR A 149 9.65 -8.18 -19.40
CA THR A 149 10.46 -9.16 -20.14
C THR A 149 9.76 -10.50 -20.24
N SER A 150 9.13 -10.99 -19.17
CA SER A 150 8.34 -12.23 -19.19
C SER A 150 7.14 -12.12 -20.15
N SER A 151 6.42 -10.99 -20.12
CA SER A 151 5.29 -10.74 -21.01
C SER A 151 5.72 -10.69 -22.47
N PHE A 152 6.86 -10.07 -22.76
CA PHE A 152 7.45 -10.05 -24.10
C PHE A 152 7.87 -11.44 -24.57
N LEU A 153 8.60 -12.18 -23.71
CA LEU A 153 9.03 -13.56 -24.01
C LEU A 153 7.84 -14.48 -24.29
N LEU A 154 6.72 -14.33 -23.59
CA LEU A 154 5.55 -15.16 -23.88
C LEU A 154 4.82 -14.72 -25.14
N ALA A 155 4.78 -13.41 -25.42
CA ALA A 155 4.24 -12.94 -26.70
C ALA A 155 5.00 -13.55 -27.88
N THR A 156 6.33 -13.70 -27.76
CA THR A 156 7.16 -14.34 -28.79
C THR A 156 7.05 -15.87 -28.77
N MET A 157 6.89 -16.49 -27.59
CA MET A 157 6.76 -17.95 -27.43
C MET A 157 5.34 -18.49 -27.65
N ARG A 158 4.34 -17.62 -27.87
CA ARG A 158 2.94 -18.02 -28.05
C ARG A 158 2.73 -19.14 -29.08
N PRO A 159 3.39 -19.14 -30.26
CA PRO A 159 3.27 -20.26 -31.20
C PRO A 159 3.77 -21.59 -30.61
N THR A 160 4.85 -21.55 -29.84
CA THR A 160 5.43 -22.71 -29.16
C THR A 160 4.51 -23.24 -28.05
N LEU A 161 3.79 -22.37 -27.36
CA LEU A 161 2.81 -22.76 -26.32
C LEU A 161 1.58 -23.48 -26.87
N GLN A 162 1.29 -23.30 -28.16
CA GLN A 162 0.23 -24.04 -28.84
C GLN A 162 0.67 -25.45 -29.24
N SER A 163 1.94 -25.81 -29.04
CA SER A 163 2.41 -27.16 -29.32
C SER A 163 1.78 -28.19 -28.38
N ALA A 164 1.53 -29.39 -28.92
CA ALA A 164 1.02 -30.52 -28.15
C ALA A 164 1.94 -30.93 -26.98
N GLN A 165 3.24 -30.60 -27.06
CA GLN A 165 4.19 -30.87 -25.97
C GLN A 165 3.87 -30.05 -24.73
N ILE A 166 3.56 -28.75 -24.89
CA ILE A 166 3.24 -27.87 -23.77
C ILE A 166 1.87 -28.20 -23.19
N SER A 167 0.89 -28.57 -24.03
CA SER A 167 -0.41 -29.02 -23.53
C SER A 167 -0.27 -30.30 -22.70
N ASN A 168 0.58 -31.25 -23.12
CA ASN A 168 0.84 -32.46 -22.34
C ASN A 168 1.55 -32.17 -21.03
N LEU A 169 2.53 -31.25 -21.02
CA LEU A 169 3.19 -30.79 -19.80
C LEU A 169 2.19 -30.09 -18.86
N TRP A 170 1.24 -29.31 -19.38
CA TRP A 170 0.19 -28.71 -18.57
C TRP A 170 -0.74 -29.76 -17.98
N VAL A 171 -1.17 -30.76 -18.76
CA VAL A 171 -1.97 -31.88 -18.24
C VAL A 171 -1.22 -32.57 -17.13
N GLU A 172 0.03 -32.97 -17.38
CA GLU A 172 0.89 -33.63 -16.39
C GLU A 172 1.03 -32.78 -15.12
N ALA A 173 1.29 -31.48 -15.26
CA ALA A 173 1.39 -30.51 -14.16
C ALA A 173 0.07 -30.33 -13.40
N SER A 174 -1.07 -30.52 -14.07
CA SER A 174 -2.40 -30.33 -13.49
C SER A 174 -2.92 -31.60 -12.79
N THR A 175 -2.52 -32.79 -13.27
CA THR A 175 -3.00 -34.08 -12.76
C THR A 175 -2.05 -34.70 -11.74
N ASN A 176 -0.73 -34.55 -11.91
CA ASN A 176 0.25 -35.12 -11.00
C ASN A 176 0.54 -34.16 -9.86
N TYR A 177 0.25 -34.61 -8.64
CA TYR A 177 0.54 -33.85 -7.42
C TYR A 177 2.03 -33.85 -7.06
N VAL A 178 2.81 -34.79 -7.60
CA VAL A 178 4.24 -34.90 -7.31
C VAL A 178 4.94 -33.66 -7.85
N GLN A 179 5.56 -32.90 -6.94
CA GLN A 179 6.35 -31.69 -7.19
C GLN A 179 7.63 -32.02 -7.98
N THR A 180 7.50 -32.43 -9.23
CA THR A 180 8.63 -32.44 -10.15
C THR A 180 9.10 -31.00 -10.39
N LEU A 181 10.41 -30.83 -10.53
CA LEU A 181 11.01 -29.51 -10.69
C LEU A 181 10.42 -28.76 -11.91
N SER A 182 10.15 -29.49 -12.99
CA SER A 182 9.54 -28.95 -14.22
C SER A 182 8.14 -28.36 -13.99
N VAL A 183 7.32 -28.99 -13.15
CA VAL A 183 5.97 -28.50 -12.82
C VAL A 183 6.06 -27.22 -12.00
N ILE A 184 6.99 -27.16 -11.03
CA ILE A 184 7.23 -25.94 -10.24
C ILE A 184 7.71 -24.81 -11.15
N GLU A 185 8.67 -25.08 -12.04
CA GLU A 185 9.19 -24.08 -12.97
C GLU A 185 8.09 -23.53 -13.89
N PHE A 186 7.24 -24.41 -14.42
CA PHE A 186 6.10 -24.04 -15.26
C PHE A 186 5.14 -23.09 -14.54
N TRP A 187 4.65 -23.46 -13.35
CA TRP A 187 3.70 -22.62 -12.61
C TRP A 187 4.34 -21.33 -12.10
N THR A 188 5.61 -21.38 -11.72
CA THR A 188 6.36 -20.20 -11.26
C THR A 188 6.51 -19.19 -12.39
N ALA A 189 6.93 -19.64 -13.57
CA ALA A 189 6.99 -18.81 -14.77
C ALA A 189 5.60 -18.26 -15.12
N LEU A 190 4.55 -19.05 -14.89
CA LEU A 190 3.18 -18.67 -15.22
C LEU A 190 2.66 -17.51 -14.34
N ALA A 191 2.93 -17.60 -13.04
CA ALA A 191 2.37 -16.73 -12.02
C ALA A 191 3.18 -15.44 -11.78
N PHE A 192 4.46 -15.44 -12.16
CA PHE A 192 5.41 -14.38 -11.83
C PHE A 192 4.96 -12.97 -12.25
N PRO A 193 4.47 -12.71 -13.48
CA PRO A 193 4.08 -11.36 -13.90
C PRO A 193 2.86 -10.81 -13.13
N VAL A 194 1.84 -11.66 -12.93
CA VAL A 194 0.63 -11.30 -12.20
C VAL A 194 0.97 -10.97 -10.75
N TRP A 195 1.88 -11.75 -10.15
CA TRP A 195 2.27 -11.48 -8.78
C TRP A 195 3.18 -10.28 -8.62
N SER A 196 4.12 -10.08 -9.53
CA SER A 196 4.98 -8.90 -9.53
C SER A 196 4.15 -7.62 -9.37
N VAL A 197 3.02 -7.52 -10.07
CA VAL A 197 2.06 -6.41 -9.94
C VAL A 197 1.39 -6.40 -8.56
N ALA A 198 0.87 -7.54 -8.10
CA ALA A 198 0.25 -7.65 -6.78
C ALA A 198 1.20 -7.24 -5.64
N TRP A 199 2.47 -7.66 -5.71
CA TRP A 199 3.50 -7.30 -4.74
C TRP A 199 3.81 -5.80 -4.77
N CYS A 200 3.87 -5.19 -5.95
CA CYS A 200 4.02 -3.74 -6.07
C CYS A 200 2.85 -3.01 -5.39
N ILE A 201 1.60 -3.47 -5.59
CA ILE A 201 0.43 -2.88 -4.96
C ILE A 201 0.49 -3.03 -3.43
N ILE A 202 0.86 -4.21 -2.92
CA ILE A 202 0.99 -4.45 -1.48
C ILE A 202 2.05 -3.52 -0.87
N LEU A 203 3.23 -3.44 -1.49
CA LEU A 203 4.30 -2.56 -1.01
C LEU A 203 3.88 -1.09 -0.98
N ILE A 204 3.10 -0.63 -1.96
CA ILE A 204 2.61 0.75 -2.02
C ILE A 204 1.54 1.02 -0.96
N THR A 205 0.75 0.02 -0.58
CA THR A 205 -0.42 0.22 0.32
C THR A 205 -0.11 0.03 1.80
N THR A 206 1.06 -0.52 2.16
CA THR A 206 1.43 -0.75 3.56
C THR A 206 2.40 0.31 4.07
N THR A 207 1.94 1.17 4.99
CA THR A 207 2.78 2.12 5.73
C THR A 207 3.05 1.59 7.15
N PRO A 208 4.25 1.10 7.48
CA PRO A 208 4.61 0.76 8.85
C PRO A 208 4.48 1.94 9.83
N THR A 209 4.41 1.61 11.12
CA THR A 209 4.35 2.62 12.20
C THR A 209 5.59 3.51 12.18
N GLY A 210 5.37 4.83 12.18
CA GLY A 210 6.45 5.83 12.12
C GLY A 210 6.71 6.39 10.73
N ASP A 211 6.00 5.89 9.71
CA ASP A 211 6.07 6.46 8.37
C ASP A 211 5.40 7.83 8.28
N LEU A 212 5.95 8.67 7.41
CA LEU A 212 5.42 9.99 7.07
C LEU A 212 4.83 9.93 5.66
N VAL A 213 3.55 10.26 5.54
CA VAL A 213 2.87 10.42 4.25
C VAL A 213 2.70 11.90 3.97
N LEU A 214 3.24 12.36 2.84
CA LEU A 214 3.03 13.73 2.35
C LEU A 214 1.83 13.75 1.41
N ILE A 215 0.80 14.51 1.75
CA ILE A 215 -0.41 14.66 0.95
C ILE A 215 -0.41 16.07 0.35
N HIS A 216 -0.50 16.14 -0.98
CA HIS A 216 -0.64 17.42 -1.66
C HIS A 216 -2.09 17.92 -1.50
N GLY A 217 -2.27 19.22 -1.21
CA GLY A 217 -3.59 19.79 -0.88
C GLY A 217 -4.68 19.68 -1.96
N PHE A 218 -4.30 19.37 -3.21
CA PHE A 218 -5.24 19.13 -4.31
C PHE A 218 -5.60 17.66 -4.53
N VAL A 219 -4.94 16.72 -3.84
CA VAL A 219 -5.19 15.28 -4.03
C VAL A 219 -6.38 14.85 -3.18
N LEU A 220 -7.42 14.35 -3.85
CA LEU A 220 -8.56 13.74 -3.18
C LEU A 220 -8.11 12.43 -2.50
N HIS A 221 -8.31 12.34 -1.19
CA HIS A 221 -7.98 11.17 -0.41
C HIS A 221 -9.17 10.79 0.48
N LYS A 222 -9.32 9.48 0.76
CA LYS A 222 -10.36 8.92 1.62
C LYS A 222 -9.79 7.71 2.35
N SER A 223 -10.08 7.59 3.64
CA SER A 223 -9.83 6.38 4.41
C SER A 223 -11.13 5.58 4.60
N GLU A 224 -11.02 4.26 4.59
CA GLU A 224 -12.14 3.37 4.90
C GLU A 224 -12.34 3.26 6.42
N ARG A 225 -13.54 2.83 6.83
CA ARG A 225 -13.83 2.57 8.25
C ARG A 225 -12.91 1.47 8.77
N ASN A 226 -12.20 1.75 9.85
CA ASN A 226 -11.37 0.73 10.51
C ASN A 226 -12.26 -0.41 11.05
N THR A 227 -12.08 -1.61 10.52
CA THR A 227 -12.77 -2.85 10.94
C THR A 227 -11.91 -3.72 11.86
N LYS A 228 -10.67 -3.32 12.12
CA LYS A 228 -9.72 -4.08 12.95
C LYS A 228 -10.01 -3.86 14.44
N PRO A 229 -9.67 -4.83 15.32
CA PRO A 229 -9.81 -4.68 16.77
C PRO A 229 -8.82 -3.66 17.36
N HIS A 230 -7.83 -3.20 16.59
CA HIS A 230 -6.83 -2.24 17.01
C HIS A 230 -7.10 -0.85 16.43
N THR A 231 -6.87 0.19 17.24
CA THR A 231 -6.97 1.59 16.82
C THR A 231 -5.81 1.97 15.90
N GLN A 232 -6.09 2.73 14.85
CA GLN A 232 -5.09 3.33 13.97
C GLN A 232 -4.88 4.80 14.37
N PHE A 233 -3.85 5.07 15.16
CA PHE A 233 -3.48 6.44 15.49
C PHE A 233 -2.67 7.06 14.35
N ALA A 234 -3.08 8.25 13.92
CA ALA A 234 -2.34 9.08 12.98
C ALA A 234 -2.24 10.49 13.54
N TYR A 235 -1.07 11.11 13.38
CA TYR A 235 -0.86 12.51 13.68
C TYR A 235 -0.71 13.27 12.37
N THR A 236 -1.56 14.28 12.16
CA THR A 236 -1.60 15.06 10.93
C THR A 236 -1.44 16.54 11.27
N PHE A 237 -0.71 17.26 10.44
CA PHE A 237 -0.64 18.71 10.47
C PHE A 237 -0.54 19.22 9.03
N ASP A 238 -1.20 20.34 8.76
CA ASP A 238 -1.22 20.94 7.44
C ASP A 238 -0.19 22.08 7.38
N MET A 239 0.52 22.15 6.27
CA MET A 239 1.48 23.20 6.00
C MET A 239 1.00 24.03 4.82
N ILE A 240 0.97 25.34 5.00
CA ILE A 240 0.71 26.30 3.93
C ILE A 240 1.98 27.10 3.65
N LYS A 241 2.16 27.53 2.41
CA LYS A 241 3.19 28.50 2.08
C LYS A 241 2.78 29.86 2.66
N SER A 242 3.67 30.53 3.37
CA SER A 242 3.40 31.88 3.89
C SER A 242 3.53 32.93 2.78
N PRO A 243 2.99 34.15 2.98
CA PRO A 243 3.31 35.30 2.15
C PRO A 243 4.84 35.48 1.99
N PRO A 244 5.33 35.93 0.82
CA PRO A 244 4.56 36.45 -0.32
C PRO A 244 4.03 35.38 -1.29
N TYR A 245 4.29 34.09 -1.04
CA TYR A 245 4.02 33.03 -2.02
C TYR A 245 2.55 32.62 -2.13
N THR A 246 1.76 32.86 -1.09
CA THR A 246 0.35 32.46 -1.06
C THR A 246 -0.41 33.42 -0.13
N ASN A 247 -1.58 33.87 -0.60
CA ASN A 247 -2.57 34.55 0.22
C ASN A 247 -3.55 33.51 0.73
N TYR A 248 -3.74 33.46 2.05
CA TYR A 248 -4.69 32.52 2.66
C TYR A 248 -6.12 33.00 2.36
N ASP A 249 -6.97 32.11 1.83
CA ASP A 249 -8.33 32.47 1.43
C ASP A 249 -9.18 32.82 2.65
N GLU A 250 -9.85 33.98 2.59
CA GLU A 250 -10.76 34.48 3.63
C GLU A 250 -12.02 33.60 3.76
N ASN A 251 -12.36 32.82 2.72
CA ASN A 251 -13.50 31.92 2.72
C ASN A 251 -13.23 30.56 3.39
N ASN A 252 -11.98 30.30 3.81
CA ASN A 252 -11.67 29.07 4.52
C ASN A 252 -12.36 29.03 5.89
N SER A 253 -12.93 27.88 6.24
CA SER A 253 -13.62 27.67 7.52
C SER A 253 -12.71 27.86 8.74
N LEU A 254 -11.40 27.66 8.57
CA LEU A 254 -10.40 27.86 9.61
C LEU A 254 -9.62 29.13 9.30
N GLN A 255 -9.74 30.15 10.15
CA GLN A 255 -9.00 31.41 10.02
C GLN A 255 -8.03 31.56 11.21
N PRO A 256 -6.82 32.11 10.98
CA PRO A 256 -5.91 32.41 12.08
C PRO A 256 -6.49 33.53 12.96
N ALA A 257 -6.51 33.32 14.27
CA ALA A 257 -6.94 34.34 15.22
C ALA A 257 -5.81 35.33 15.52
N LYS A 258 -6.15 36.56 15.92
CA LYS A 258 -5.15 37.57 16.32
C LYS A 258 -4.25 37.10 17.47
N GLU A 259 -4.81 36.32 18.39
CA GLU A 259 -4.08 35.77 19.54
C GLU A 259 -3.28 34.51 19.19
N MET A 260 -3.67 33.80 18.12
CA MET A 260 -3.06 32.55 17.68
C MET A 260 -2.87 32.53 16.17
N PRO A 261 -1.87 33.26 15.65
CA PRO A 261 -1.54 33.22 14.24
C PRO A 261 -0.94 31.86 13.86
N PHE A 262 -0.90 31.55 12.56
CA PHE A 262 -0.21 30.37 12.08
C PHE A 262 1.28 30.41 12.50
N SER A 263 1.72 29.35 13.14
CA SER A 263 3.10 29.21 13.59
C SER A 263 4.03 28.94 12.40
N LYS A 264 5.22 29.53 12.43
CA LYS A 264 6.26 29.24 11.44
C LYS A 264 7.07 28.02 11.87
N ILE A 265 7.36 27.15 10.92
CA ILE A 265 8.19 25.96 11.16
C ILE A 265 9.69 26.30 11.15
N LEU A 266 10.08 27.28 10.33
CA LEU A 266 11.47 27.76 10.25
C LEU A 266 11.65 29.04 11.09
N PRO A 267 12.84 29.25 11.67
CA PRO A 267 13.15 30.47 12.40
C PRO A 267 13.13 31.72 11.49
N PRO A 268 12.91 32.92 12.05
CA PRO A 268 12.94 34.17 11.28
C PRO A 268 14.31 34.38 10.61
N GLY A 269 14.32 34.64 9.30
CA GLY A 269 15.55 34.93 8.54
C GLY A 269 16.13 33.74 7.77
N GLU A 270 15.69 32.51 8.05
CA GLU A 270 16.05 31.32 7.29
C GLU A 270 15.09 31.16 6.10
N ILE A 271 15.12 32.14 5.19
CA ILE A 271 14.45 32.04 3.89
C ILE A 271 15.40 31.27 2.99
N ASN A 272 14.95 30.12 2.48
CA ASN A 272 15.67 29.41 1.43
C ASN A 272 15.90 30.39 0.27
N ASN A 273 17.12 30.91 0.13
CA ASN A 273 17.57 31.75 -0.98
C ASN A 273 17.69 30.91 -2.27
N VAL A 274 16.72 30.03 -2.54
CA VAL A 274 16.64 29.33 -3.81
C VAL A 274 16.19 30.37 -4.83
N PRO A 275 17.02 30.69 -5.84
CA PRO A 275 16.68 31.69 -6.84
C PRO A 275 15.36 31.30 -7.53
N GLN A 276 14.41 32.23 -7.57
CA GLN A 276 13.09 32.02 -8.18
C GLN A 276 13.14 31.79 -9.70
N THR A 277 14.32 31.93 -10.33
CA THR A 277 14.51 31.83 -11.78
C THR A 277 14.33 30.44 -12.36
N VAL A 278 14.19 29.38 -11.54
CA VAL A 278 14.11 27.99 -12.05
C VAL A 278 12.68 27.53 -12.35
N PHE A 279 11.63 28.19 -11.84
CA PHE A 279 10.25 27.71 -11.98
C PHE A 279 9.35 28.55 -12.91
N ALA A 280 9.88 29.57 -13.58
CA ALA A 280 9.09 30.44 -14.45
C ALA A 280 9.01 29.98 -15.93
N SER A 281 9.52 28.78 -16.27
CA SER A 281 9.58 28.29 -17.65
C SER A 281 9.02 26.88 -17.87
N ALA A 282 8.05 26.45 -17.07
CA ALA A 282 7.33 25.18 -17.27
C ALA A 282 5.83 25.42 -17.47
#